data_AF-A0A1B1PN51-F1
#
_entry.id   AF-A0A1B1PN51-F1
#
_cell.length_a   1.000
_cell.length_b   1.000
_cell.length_c   1.000
_cell.angle_alpha   90.00
_cell.angle_beta   90.00
_cell.angle_gamma   90.00
#
_symmetry.space_group_name_H-M   'P 1'
#
loop_
_entity.id
_entity.type
_entity.pdbx_description
1 polymer ?
#
loop_
_entity_poly.entity_id
_entity_poly.type
_entity_poly.pdbx_seq_one_letter_code
_entity_poly.pdbx_strand_id
1 'polypeptide(L)' 'MKTLIASTLIATAALTGVASAAPSAAANAARVIEANVPNADLSGLSDQQIVAVAHTLQQTEGAAKKIGVTEALIQSLN' A
#
# COMPACT_ATOMS: atom_id res chain seq x y z
N MET A 1 6.90 -19.51 36.89
CA MET A 1 7.95 -18.75 36.17
C MET A 1 7.76 -19.10 34.68
N LYS A 2 6.97 -18.36 33.90
CA LYS A 2 7.23 -17.09 33.19
C LYS A 2 8.28 -17.22 32.09
N THR A 3 7.84 -17.21 30.82
CA THR A 3 8.55 -16.62 29.68
C THR A 3 7.55 -16.30 28.56
N LEU A 4 6.99 -15.09 28.61
CA LEU A 4 6.38 -14.43 27.45
C LEU A 4 7.53 -13.86 26.61
N ILE A 5 7.76 -14.41 25.41
CA ILE A 5 8.55 -13.72 24.39
C ILE A 5 7.56 -12.90 23.57
N ALA A 6 7.29 -11.69 24.06
CA ALA A 6 6.73 -10.63 23.24
C ALA A 6 7.82 -10.20 22.26
N SER A 7 7.83 -10.82 21.08
CA SER A 7 8.66 -10.39 19.97
C SER A 7 8.26 -8.96 19.60
N THR A 8 9.15 -8.04 19.92
CA THR A 8 9.06 -6.61 19.68
C THR A 8 8.89 -6.36 18.20
N LEU A 9 7.66 -6.06 17.82
CA LEU A 9 7.28 -5.39 16.59
C LEU A 9 8.24 -4.23 16.38
N ILE A 10 9.13 -4.36 15.41
CA ILE A 10 10.05 -3.29 15.02
C ILE A 10 9.18 -2.16 14.49
N ALA A 11 8.97 -1.17 15.34
CA ALA A 11 8.43 0.11 15.00
C ALA A 11 9.37 0.75 13.97
N THR A 12 8.96 0.68 12.69
CA THR A 12 9.51 1.49 11.60
C THR A 12 9.14 2.95 11.86
N ALA A 13 9.79 3.55 12.85
CA ALA A 13 9.78 4.96 13.16
C ALA A 13 11.00 5.61 12.51
N ALA A 14 10.98 5.75 11.18
CA ALA A 14 11.94 6.56 10.44
C ALA A 14 11.44 6.87 9.03
N LEU A 15 10.36 7.65 8.91
CA LEU A 15 10.11 8.44 7.70
C LEU A 15 9.79 9.89 8.08
N THR A 16 10.61 10.43 8.98
CA THR A 16 10.72 11.86 9.23
C THR A 16 11.35 12.52 8.01
N GLY A 17 10.55 13.28 7.26
CA GLY A 17 11.05 14.33 6.39
C GLY A 17 10.45 14.33 4.99
N VAL A 18 9.14 14.55 4.85
CA VAL A 18 8.49 15.40 3.82
C VAL A 18 6.98 15.44 4.05
N ALA A 19 6.55 15.85 5.24
CA ALA A 19 5.17 16.29 5.45
C ALA A 19 5.05 17.77 5.03
N SER A 20 5.22 18.04 3.73
CA SER A 20 4.95 19.37 3.17
C SER A 20 4.63 19.24 1.68
N ALA A 21 3.33 19.27 1.38
CA ALA A 21 2.74 19.51 0.07
C ALA A 21 2.97 18.47 -1.05
N ALA A 22 2.15 17.42 -1.06
CA ALA A 22 1.69 16.82 -2.31
C ALA A 22 0.33 16.10 -2.12
N PRO A 23 -0.83 16.80 -2.21
CA PRO A 23 -2.14 16.14 -2.30
C PRO A 23 -2.35 15.39 -3.64
N SER A 24 -1.29 15.01 -4.35
CA SER A 24 -1.34 14.54 -5.73
C SER A 24 -0.81 13.13 -5.94
N ALA A 25 0.12 12.63 -5.10
CA ALA A 25 0.70 11.31 -5.31
C ALA A 25 -0.28 10.17 -4.98
N ALA A 26 -0.92 10.23 -3.82
CA ALA A 26 -1.90 9.22 -3.39
C ALA A 26 -3.19 9.25 -4.21
N ALA A 27 -3.70 10.45 -4.54
CA ALA A 27 -4.87 10.59 -5.41
C ALA A 27 -4.61 10.09 -6.85
N ASN A 28 -3.43 10.35 -7.40
CA ASN A 28 -3.04 9.80 -8.70
C ASN A 28 -2.82 8.27 -8.62
N ALA A 29 -2.20 7.78 -7.55
CA ALA A 29 -2.02 6.36 -7.30
C ALA A 29 -3.36 5.61 -7.19
N ALA A 30 -4.32 6.16 -6.43
CA ALA A 30 -5.68 5.63 -6.33
C ALA A 30 -6.34 5.53 -7.70
N ARG A 31 -6.26 6.59 -8.52
CA ARG A 31 -6.79 6.57 -9.89
C ARG A 31 -6.15 5.49 -10.76
N VAL A 32 -4.84 5.27 -10.65
CA VAL A 32 -4.13 4.20 -11.38
C VAL A 32 -4.59 2.82 -10.93
N ILE A 33 -4.79 2.63 -9.62
CA ILE A 33 -5.32 1.39 -9.06
C ILE A 33 -6.74 1.16 -9.55
N GLU A 34 -7.65 2.12 -9.41
CA GLU A 34 -9.04 2.02 -9.86
C GLU A 34 -9.16 1.75 -11.37
N ALA A 35 -8.26 2.33 -12.19
CA ALA A 35 -8.25 2.11 -13.64
C ALA A 35 -7.87 0.67 -14.04
N ASN A 36 -7.17 -0.06 -13.18
CA ASN A 36 -6.73 -1.45 -13.44
C ASN A 36 -7.51 -2.48 -12.61
N VAL A 37 -7.96 -2.09 -11.42
CA VAL A 37 -8.67 -2.90 -10.43
C VAL A 37 -9.91 -2.10 -9.99
N PRO A 38 -10.99 -2.16 -10.77
CA PRO A 38 -12.23 -1.48 -10.41
C PRO A 38 -12.80 -2.08 -9.12
N ASN A 39 -13.26 -1.24 -8.20
CA ASN A 39 -13.74 -1.60 -6.86
C ASN A 39 -12.65 -2.05 -5.86
N ALA A 40 -11.38 -1.71 -6.09
CA ALA A 40 -10.34 -1.86 -5.08
C ALA A 40 -10.71 -1.08 -3.81
N ASP A 41 -10.80 -1.76 -2.66
CA ASP A 41 -11.03 -1.08 -1.38
C ASP A 41 -9.72 -0.47 -0.88
N LEU A 42 -9.61 0.85 -1.01
CA LEU A 42 -8.47 1.64 -0.53
C LEU A 42 -8.78 2.33 0.80
N SER A 43 -9.99 2.18 1.31
CA SER A 43 -10.54 2.95 2.44
C SER A 43 -9.80 2.71 3.77
N GLY A 44 -9.14 1.56 3.91
CA GLY A 44 -8.31 1.22 5.07
C GLY A 44 -6.81 1.51 4.90
N LEU A 45 -6.40 1.98 3.71
CA LEU A 45 -4.99 2.21 3.39
C LEU A 45 -4.60 3.67 3.63
N SER A 46 -3.43 3.86 4.23
CA SER A 46 -2.77 5.16 4.30
C SER A 46 -2.30 5.62 2.92
N ASP A 47 -2.16 6.92 2.70
CA ASP A 47 -1.67 7.50 1.43
C ASP A 47 -0.38 6.84 0.92
N GLN A 48 0.54 6.50 1.82
CA GLN A 48 1.80 5.82 1.51
C GLN A 48 1.58 4.38 1.01
N GLN A 49 0.62 3.67 1.59
CA GLN A 49 0.26 2.32 1.18
C GLN A 49 -0.39 2.35 -0.20
N ILE A 50 -1.27 3.31 -0.47
CA ILE A 50 -1.89 3.51 -1.79
C ILE A 50 -0.81 3.76 -2.86
N VAL A 51 0.17 4.63 -2.58
CA VAL A 51 1.29 4.89 -3.51
C VAL A 51 2.15 3.64 -3.73
N ALA A 52 2.45 2.88 -2.68
CA ALA A 52 3.21 1.64 -2.79
C ALA A 52 2.48 0.57 -3.63
N VAL A 53 1.16 0.46 -3.47
CA VAL A 53 0.31 -0.44 -4.26
C VAL A 53 0.33 -0.03 -5.73
N ALA A 54 0.12 1.26 -6.04
CA ALA A 54 0.16 1.74 -7.42
C ALA A 54 1.54 1.59 -8.07
N HIS A 55 2.63 1.73 -7.30
CA HIS A 55 3.98 1.49 -7.81
C HIS A 55 4.18 0.00 -8.13
N THR A 56 3.75 -0.91 -7.24
CA THR A 56 3.82 -2.36 -7.45
C THR A 56 3.00 -2.80 -8.66
N LEU A 57 1.81 -2.21 -8.84
CA LEU A 57 0.95 -2.44 -10.00
C LEU A 57 1.63 -2.03 -11.31
N GLN A 58 2.31 -0.88 -11.32
CA GLN A 58 3.04 -0.39 -12.50
C GLN A 58 4.27 -1.25 -12.83
N GLN A 59 4.94 -1.81 -11.82
CA GLN A 59 6.08 -2.71 -11.97
C GLN A 59 5.67 -4.14 -12.37
N THR A 60 4.41 -4.52 -12.17
CA THR A 60 3.92 -5.86 -12.50
C THR A 60 3.56 -5.95 -13.98
N GLU A 61 4.23 -6.82 -14.75
CA GLU A 61 3.89 -7.03 -16.15
C GLU A 61 2.76 -8.06 -16.35
N GLY A 62 1.86 -7.76 -17.29
CA GLY A 62 0.70 -8.59 -17.63
C GLY A 62 -0.57 -8.22 -16.85
N ALA A 63 -1.63 -7.85 -17.57
CA ALA A 63 -2.89 -7.34 -16.99
C ALA A 63 -3.53 -8.30 -15.97
N ALA A 64 -3.55 -9.61 -16.27
CA ALA A 64 -4.10 -10.61 -15.36
C ALA A 64 -3.30 -10.75 -14.05
N LYS A 65 -1.97 -10.58 -14.10
CA LYS A 65 -1.11 -10.60 -12.90
C LYS A 65 -1.23 -9.31 -12.10
N LYS A 66 -1.38 -8.16 -12.77
CA LYS A 66 -1.56 -6.86 -12.11
C LYS A 66 -2.74 -6.89 -11.14
N ILE A 67 -3.89 -7.39 -11.57
CA ILE A 67 -5.09 -7.45 -10.74
C ILE A 67 -4.85 -8.34 -9.51
N GLY A 68 -4.44 -9.59 -9.71
CA GLY A 68 -4.25 -10.54 -8.60
C GLY A 68 -3.17 -10.12 -7.61
N VAL A 69 -2.05 -9.54 -8.07
CA VAL A 69 -1.00 -9.02 -7.18
C VAL A 69 -1.47 -7.78 -6.42
N THR A 70 -2.22 -6.90 -7.08
CA THR A 70 -2.74 -5.68 -6.45
C THR A 70 -3.79 -6.02 -5.38
N GLU A 71 -4.73 -6.91 -5.67
CA GLU A 71 -5.73 -7.35 -4.69
C GLU A 71 -5.08 -8.07 -3.50
N ALA A 72 -4.11 -8.95 -3.75
CA ALA A 72 -3.37 -9.63 -2.68
C ALA A 72 -2.58 -8.65 -1.82
N LEU A 73 -1.99 -7.62 -2.42
CA LEU A 73 -1.25 -6.59 -1.69
C LEU A 73 -2.19 -5.72 -0.85
N ILE A 74 -3.34 -5.31 -1.40
CA ILE A 74 -4.37 -4.56 -0.65
C ILE A 74 -4.86 -5.40 0.54
N GLN A 75 -5.19 -6.68 0.33
CA GLN A 75 -5.59 -7.59 1.41
C GLN A 75 -4.50 -7.82 2.47
N SER A 76 -3.23 -7.78 2.10
CA SER A 76 -2.13 -7.92 3.06
C SER A 76 -1.88 -6.65 3.88
N LEU A 77 -2.42 -5.51 3.45
CA LEU A 77 -2.20 -4.19 4.05
C LEU A 77 -3.41 -3.69 4.84
N ASN A 78 -4.58 -4.30 4.63
CA ASN A 78 -5.84 -4.08 5.36
C ASN A 78 -5.95 -5.03 6.56
#